data_AF-A0A818N2E5-F1
#
_entry.id   AF-A0A818N2E5-F1
#
_cell.length_a   1.000
_cell.length_b   1.000
_cell.length_c   1.000
_cell.angle_alpha   90.00
_cell.angle_beta   90.00
_cell.angle_gamma   90.00
#
_symmetry.space_group_name_H-M   'P 1'
#
loop_
_entity.id
_entity.type
_entity.pdbx_description
1 polymer ?
#
loop_
_entity_poly.entity_id
_entity_poly.type
_entity_poly.pdbx_seq_one_letter_code
_entity_poly.pdbx_strand_id
1 'polypeptide(L)'
;MASKMTRYQRHRMAENYLVIWVDGNNDMANQDCQNTMEQLRAVVNQVNPCKTAEQCIQQLTENQEEISFVISSGALGQHLVPDIHDIAKLNAIFIFCGNKQRHQVWAQNWPKIKGVHTSIKHICDKLATTIKQCNQDHMSVDLKLTSDDDPQLRELTDYIRQEVDGTGWYRM
;
A
#
# COMPACT_ATOMS: atom_id res chain seq x y z
N MET A 1 11.38 -18.74 27.53
CA MET A 1 10.45 -19.30 26.52
C MET A 1 9.53 -18.18 26.06
N ALA A 2 9.78 -17.62 24.88
CA ALA A 2 8.97 -16.52 24.35
C ALA A 2 7.59 -17.04 23.94
N SER A 3 6.55 -16.38 24.44
CA SER A 3 5.16 -16.73 24.18
C SER A 3 4.88 -16.63 22.67
N LYS A 4 4.41 -17.72 22.06
CA LYS A 4 3.94 -17.74 20.67
C LYS A 4 2.63 -16.94 20.62
N MET A 5 2.74 -15.65 20.30
CA MET A 5 1.57 -14.82 20.00
C MET A 5 0.87 -15.36 18.74
N THR A 6 -0.43 -15.57 18.86
CA THR A 6 -1.28 -16.12 17.81
C THR A 6 -1.53 -15.11 16.69
N ARG A 7 -1.65 -15.66 15.47
CA ARG A 7 -1.80 -14.99 14.15
C ARG A 7 -2.88 -13.88 14.09
N TYR A 8 -3.83 -13.85 15.01
CA TYR A 8 -4.94 -12.89 15.05
C TYR A 8 -4.60 -11.56 15.76
N GLN A 9 -3.61 -11.54 16.66
CA GLN A 9 -3.23 -10.31 17.38
C GLN A 9 -2.29 -9.39 16.58
N ARG A 10 -1.79 -9.85 15.42
CA ARG A 10 -0.88 -9.06 14.56
C ARG A 10 -1.61 -8.07 13.65
N HIS A 11 -2.94 -8.14 13.55
CA HIS A 11 -3.74 -7.28 12.64
C HIS A 11 -4.02 -5.87 13.17
N ARG A 12 -3.56 -5.54 14.38
CA ARG A 12 -3.67 -4.19 14.94
C ARG A 12 -2.36 -3.86 15.63
N MET A 13 -1.45 -3.20 14.90
CA MET A 13 -0.41 -2.24 15.33
C MET A 13 0.78 -2.32 14.36
N ALA A 14 0.90 -1.30 13.49
CA ALA A 14 1.91 -1.09 12.44
C ALA A 14 1.83 -2.06 11.24
N GLU A 15 1.12 -1.66 10.18
CA GLU A 15 1.41 -2.22 8.86
C GLU A 15 2.88 -1.92 8.54
N ASN A 16 3.68 -2.97 8.32
CA ASN A 16 5.08 -2.83 7.96
C ASN A 16 5.19 -2.51 6.47
N TYR A 17 5.44 -1.24 6.18
CA TYR A 17 5.74 -0.75 4.85
C TYR A 17 7.24 -0.78 4.59
N LEU A 18 7.60 -1.49 3.52
CA LEU A 18 8.97 -1.56 3.02
C LEU A 18 9.09 -0.69 1.77
N VAL A 19 10.04 0.24 1.78
CA VAL A 19 10.49 0.94 0.57
C VAL A 19 11.82 0.37 0.11
N ILE A 20 11.88 -0.09 -1.14
CA ILE A 20 13.13 -0.50 -1.78
C ILE A 20 13.60 0.64 -2.68
N TRP A 21 14.75 1.21 -2.35
CA TRP A 21 15.38 2.28 -3.12
C TRP A 21 16.39 1.68 -4.10
N VAL A 22 16.09 1.69 -5.39
CA VAL A 22 16.92 1.12 -6.45
C VAL A 22 17.64 2.23 -7.22
N ASP A 23 18.91 2.42 -6.91
CA ASP A 23 19.77 3.38 -7.58
C ASP A 23 21.19 2.82 -7.71
N GLY A 24 21.74 2.89 -8.92
CA GLY A 24 23.08 2.41 -9.24
C GLY A 24 24.19 3.27 -8.63
N ASN A 25 23.89 4.50 -8.21
CA ASN A 25 24.84 5.43 -7.59
C ASN A 25 24.50 5.73 -6.12
N ASN A 26 23.85 4.80 -5.44
CA ASN A 26 23.37 4.94 -4.05
C ASN A 26 24.48 4.96 -2.98
N ASP A 27 25.65 5.55 -3.26
CA ASP A 27 26.66 5.79 -2.23
C ASP A 27 26.05 6.73 -1.18
N MET A 28 25.56 6.11 -0.10
CA MET A 28 24.83 6.72 1.01
C MET A 28 25.66 7.72 1.83
N ALA A 29 26.88 8.03 1.37
CA ALA A 29 27.79 9.03 1.92
C ALA A 29 27.53 10.45 1.39
N ASN A 30 26.67 10.63 0.38
CA ASN A 30 26.25 11.96 -0.05
C ASN A 30 25.17 12.53 0.91
N GLN A 31 25.33 13.78 1.35
CA GLN A 31 24.41 14.48 2.25
C GLN A 31 22.97 14.50 1.71
N ASP A 32 22.81 14.62 0.39
CA ASP A 32 21.51 14.60 -0.27
C ASP A 32 20.81 13.23 -0.15
N CYS A 33 21.59 12.15 -0.15
CA CYS A 33 21.08 10.80 0.06
C CYS A 33 20.66 10.59 1.53
N GLN A 34 21.40 11.14 2.49
CA GLN A 34 21.03 11.06 3.92
C GLN A 34 19.72 11.80 4.20
N ASN A 35 19.59 13.04 3.70
CA ASN A 35 18.37 13.83 3.85
C ASN A 35 17.15 13.15 3.19
N THR A 36 17.36 12.48 2.06
CA THR A 36 16.33 11.69 1.35
C THR A 36 15.89 10.47 2.17
N MET A 37 16.85 9.73 2.74
CA MET A 37 16.57 8.55 3.57
C MET A 37 15.83 8.91 4.87
N GLU A 38 16.18 10.03 5.51
CA GLU A 38 15.46 10.52 6.68
C GLU A 38 14.01 10.89 6.36
N GLN A 39 13.77 11.57 5.24
CA GLN A 39 12.41 11.91 4.79
C GLN A 39 11.56 10.66 4.48
N LEU A 40 12.16 9.62 3.92
CA LEU A 40 11.46 8.36 3.66
C LEU A 40 11.16 7.60 4.96
N ARG A 41 12.13 7.52 5.88
CA ARG A 41 11.95 6.88 7.20
C ARG A 41 10.91 7.57 8.08
N ALA A 42 10.62 8.84 7.83
CA ALA A 42 9.52 9.53 8.50
C ALA A 42 8.13 9.03 8.05
N VAL A 43 8.05 8.39 6.87
CA VAL A 43 6.79 7.90 6.27
C VAL A 43 6.65 6.39 6.38
N VAL A 44 7.76 5.64 6.31
CA VAL A 44 7.76 4.17 6.31
C VAL A 44 8.68 3.57 7.36
N ASN A 45 8.37 2.35 7.80
CA ASN A 45 9.11 1.66 8.85
C ASN A 45 10.48 1.19 8.39
N GLN A 46 10.60 0.83 7.11
CA GLN A 46 11.82 0.27 6.55
C GLN A 46 12.13 0.83 5.16
N VAL A 47 13.40 1.19 4.96
CA VAL A 47 13.93 1.61 3.67
C VAL A 47 15.18 0.79 3.39
N ASN A 48 15.14 -0.06 2.36
CA ASN A 48 16.26 -0.89 1.94
C ASN A 48 16.88 -0.35 0.64
N PRO A 49 18.17 0.00 0.62
CA PRO A 49 18.86 0.34 -0.61
C PRO A 49 19.15 -0.91 -1.44
N CYS A 50 19.19 -0.72 -2.75
CA CYS A 50 19.41 -1.75 -3.74
C CYS A 50 20.22 -1.18 -4.92
N LYS A 51 21.27 -1.87 -5.36
CA LYS A 51 22.10 -1.41 -6.49
C LYS A 51 21.69 -2.02 -7.82
N THR A 52 21.15 -3.24 -7.79
CA THR A 52 20.85 -4.02 -9.00
C THR A 52 19.39 -4.46 -9.03
N ALA A 53 18.91 -4.89 -10.20
CA ALA A 53 17.55 -5.39 -10.34
C ALA A 53 17.35 -6.72 -9.59
N GLU A 54 18.37 -7.58 -9.62
CA GLU A 54 18.34 -8.91 -8.99
C GLU A 54 18.19 -8.79 -7.47
N GLN A 55 18.93 -7.87 -6.84
CA GLN A 55 18.80 -7.56 -5.42
C GLN A 55 17.40 -7.04 -5.07
N CYS A 56 16.75 -6.30 -5.97
CA CYS A 56 15.40 -5.78 -5.74
C CYS A 56 14.39 -6.93 -5.79
N ILE A 57 14.49 -7.79 -6.80
CA ILE A 57 13.64 -8.98 -6.95
C ILE A 57 13.81 -9.93 -5.77
N GLN A 58 15.05 -10.14 -5.30
CA GLN A 58 15.33 -10.98 -4.14
C GLN A 58 14.62 -10.44 -2.88
N GLN A 59 14.74 -9.15 -2.59
CA GLN A 59 14.02 -8.52 -1.47
C GLN A 59 12.49 -8.56 -1.66
N LEU A 60 12.04 -8.42 -2.91
CA LEU A 60 10.66 -8.62 -3.32
C LEU A 60 10.23 -10.09 -3.42
N THR A 61 11.02 -11.06 -2.95
CA THR A 61 10.59 -12.48 -2.92
C THR A 61 10.84 -13.12 -1.55
N GLU A 62 11.82 -12.67 -0.79
CA GLU A 62 12.19 -13.26 0.51
C GLU A 62 11.20 -12.99 1.65
N ASN A 63 10.57 -11.81 1.71
CA ASN A 63 9.63 -11.46 2.79
C ASN A 63 8.16 -11.66 2.36
N GLN A 64 7.41 -12.52 3.05
CA GLN A 64 6.07 -12.95 2.61
C GLN A 64 4.89 -12.10 3.11
N GLU A 65 5.07 -11.22 4.09
CA GLU A 65 3.92 -10.53 4.75
C GLU A 65 3.93 -8.99 4.63
N GLU A 66 4.94 -8.37 4.00
CA GLU A 66 5.08 -6.91 3.99
C GLU A 66 4.71 -6.28 2.63
N ILE A 67 3.86 -5.24 2.68
CA ILE A 67 3.52 -4.44 1.50
C ILE A 67 4.75 -3.64 1.10
N SER A 68 5.16 -3.80 -0.16
CA SER A 68 6.40 -3.22 -0.68
C SER A 68 6.13 -2.09 -1.68
N PHE A 69 6.96 -1.06 -1.62
CA PHE A 69 7.03 0.04 -2.56
C PHE A 69 8.44 0.11 -3.16
N VAL A 70 8.54 0.47 -4.43
CA VAL A 70 9.84 0.61 -5.10
C VAL A 70 10.02 2.06 -5.56
N ILE A 71 11.19 2.64 -5.26
CA ILE A 71 11.63 3.91 -5.83
C ILE A 71 12.82 3.62 -6.73
N SER A 72 12.77 4.02 -8.00
CA SER A 72 13.88 3.79 -8.94
C SER A 72 14.20 5.02 -9.78
N SER A 73 15.41 5.09 -10.31
CA SER A 73 15.78 6.12 -11.28
C SER A 73 15.06 5.91 -12.62
N GLY A 74 14.95 6.95 -13.45
CA GLY A 74 14.27 6.86 -14.75
C GLY A 74 14.86 5.82 -15.71
N ALA A 75 16.19 5.75 -15.80
CA ALA A 75 16.86 4.81 -16.71
C ALA A 75 16.86 3.37 -16.19
N LEU A 76 17.09 3.19 -14.88
CA LEU A 76 17.08 1.87 -14.25
C LEU A 76 15.66 1.30 -14.17
N GLY A 77 14.70 2.15 -13.81
CA GLY A 77 13.28 1.79 -13.73
C GLY A 77 12.73 1.27 -15.05
N GLN A 78 13.18 1.80 -16.20
CA GLN A 78 12.71 1.34 -17.51
C GLN A 78 13.03 -0.15 -17.75
N HIS A 79 14.13 -0.65 -17.19
CA HIS A 79 14.54 -2.05 -17.32
C HIS A 79 14.01 -2.91 -16.16
N LEU A 80 13.90 -2.34 -14.97
CA LEU A 80 13.45 -3.05 -13.76
C LEU A 80 11.94 -3.32 -13.74
N VAL A 81 11.13 -2.33 -14.15
CA VAL A 81 9.66 -2.39 -14.00
C VAL A 81 9.03 -3.62 -14.67
N PRO A 82 9.41 -4.03 -15.89
CA PRO A 82 8.89 -5.24 -16.52
C PRO A 82 9.01 -6.49 -15.64
N ASP A 83 10.10 -6.62 -14.87
CA ASP A 83 10.39 -7.83 -14.10
C ASP A 83 9.66 -7.87 -12.74
N ILE A 84 9.31 -6.70 -12.19
CA ILE A 84 8.73 -6.60 -10.84
C ILE A 84 7.23 -6.26 -10.84
N HIS A 85 6.69 -5.79 -11.96
CA HIS A 85 5.33 -5.29 -12.09
C HIS A 85 4.28 -6.32 -11.64
N ASP A 86 4.47 -7.60 -11.93
CA ASP A 86 3.49 -8.65 -11.61
C ASP A 86 3.57 -9.17 -10.17
N ILE A 87 4.58 -8.73 -9.40
CA ILE A 87 4.76 -9.18 -8.02
C ILE A 87 3.59 -8.66 -7.16
N ALA A 88 2.79 -9.57 -6.60
CA ALA A 88 1.55 -9.24 -5.90
C ALA A 88 1.76 -8.28 -4.72
N LYS A 89 2.84 -8.44 -3.95
CA LYS A 89 3.15 -7.57 -2.80
C LYS A 89 3.68 -6.19 -3.16
N LEU A 90 4.05 -5.97 -4.42
CA LEU A 90 4.44 -4.66 -4.92
C LEU A 90 3.19 -3.84 -5.17
N ASN A 91 2.93 -2.86 -4.29
CA ASN A 91 1.74 -2.02 -4.37
C ASN A 91 1.93 -0.87 -5.37
N ALA A 92 3.05 -0.17 -5.28
CA ALA A 92 3.34 0.96 -6.14
C ALA A 92 4.83 1.15 -6.42
N ILE A 93 5.10 1.75 -7.57
CA ILE A 93 6.43 2.12 -8.05
C ILE A 93 6.47 3.64 -8.27
N PHE A 94 7.54 4.29 -7.81
CA PHE A 94 7.80 5.70 -8.02
C PHE A 94 9.09 5.87 -8.80
N ILE A 95 9.07 6.72 -9.82
CA ILE A 95 10.26 7.02 -10.60
C ILE A 95 10.83 8.36 -10.14
N PHE A 96 12.05 8.38 -9.60
CA PHE A 96 12.77 9.58 -9.25
C PHE A 96 13.73 9.97 -10.37
N CYS A 97 13.46 11.06 -11.08
CA CYS A 97 14.28 11.49 -12.21
C CYS A 97 14.23 13.00 -12.40
N GLY A 98 15.39 13.63 -12.58
CA GLY A 98 15.48 15.06 -12.93
C GLY A 98 14.89 15.42 -14.29
N ASN A 99 14.78 14.45 -15.22
CA ASN A 99 14.16 14.63 -16.52
C ASN A 99 12.85 13.84 -16.63
N LYS A 100 11.76 14.50 -16.21
CA LYS A 100 10.41 13.92 -16.19
C LYS A 100 9.92 13.54 -17.59
N GLN A 101 10.06 14.44 -18.56
CA GLN A 101 9.51 14.26 -19.92
C GLN A 101 10.06 13.00 -20.60
N ARG A 102 11.36 12.73 -20.44
CA ARG A 102 12.03 11.58 -21.05
C ARG A 102 11.44 10.23 -20.60
N HIS A 103 11.04 10.11 -19.34
CA HIS A 103 10.64 8.84 -18.75
C HIS A 103 9.14 8.73 -18.47
N GLN A 104 8.39 9.83 -18.61
CA GLN A 104 6.95 9.83 -18.38
C GLN A 104 6.19 8.97 -19.40
N VAL A 105 6.64 8.96 -20.67
CA VAL A 105 5.95 8.24 -21.76
C VAL A 105 5.88 6.73 -21.48
N TRP A 106 7.02 6.10 -21.16
CA TRP A 106 7.01 4.67 -20.86
C TRP A 106 6.40 4.37 -19.49
N ALA A 107 6.58 5.27 -18.52
CA ALA A 107 6.06 5.08 -17.17
C ALA A 107 4.53 5.01 -17.12
N GLN A 108 3.85 5.75 -17.99
CA GLN A 108 2.38 5.75 -18.08
C GLN A 108 1.79 4.41 -18.55
N ASN A 109 2.60 3.55 -19.19
CA ASN A 109 2.14 2.25 -19.66
C ASN A 109 2.04 1.21 -18.53
N TRP A 110 2.54 1.52 -17.33
CA TRP A 110 2.58 0.58 -16.21
C TRP A 110 1.62 1.02 -15.09
N PRO A 111 0.57 0.23 -14.78
CA PRO A 111 -0.49 0.64 -13.85
C PRO A 111 -0.01 0.82 -12.40
N LYS A 112 1.06 0.12 -12.02
CA LYS A 112 1.68 0.24 -10.68
C LYS A 112 2.58 1.47 -10.53
N ILE A 113 2.93 2.15 -11.62
CA ILE A 113 3.72 3.39 -11.53
C ILE A 113 2.80 4.55 -11.11
N LYS A 114 3.11 5.17 -9.98
CA LYS A 114 2.34 6.31 -9.44
C LYS A 114 2.86 7.68 -9.86
N GLY A 115 3.94 7.70 -10.64
CA GLY A 115 4.43 8.89 -11.33
C GLY A 115 5.94 8.96 -11.50
N VAL A 116 6.35 9.94 -12.31
CA VAL A 116 7.75 10.39 -12.44
C VAL A 116 7.90 11.72 -11.72
N HIS A 117 8.82 11.78 -10.76
CA HIS A 117 8.99 12.88 -9.83
C HIS A 117 10.44 13.38 -9.85
N THR A 118 10.59 14.69 -9.81
CA THR A 118 11.90 15.37 -9.75
C THR A 118 12.32 15.71 -8.32
N SER A 119 11.43 15.54 -7.34
CA SER A 119 11.64 15.90 -5.94
C SER A 119 11.25 14.73 -5.03
N ILE A 120 12.14 14.39 -4.10
CA ILE A 120 11.88 13.35 -3.09
C ILE A 120 10.70 13.70 -2.20
N LYS A 121 10.54 14.98 -1.84
CA LYS A 121 9.42 15.45 -1.01
C LYS A 121 8.07 15.11 -1.65
N HIS A 122 7.95 15.32 -2.96
CA HIS A 122 6.74 14.93 -3.69
C HIS A 122 6.50 13.41 -3.68
N ILE A 123 7.56 12.61 -3.70
CA ILE A 123 7.45 11.15 -3.54
C ILE A 123 6.97 10.82 -2.13
N CYS A 124 7.56 11.42 -1.08
CA CYS A 124 7.14 11.18 0.31
C CYS A 124 5.66 11.52 0.55
N ASP A 125 5.20 12.68 0.09
CA ASP A 125 3.80 13.10 0.20
C ASP A 125 2.86 12.12 -0.53
N LYS A 126 3.27 11.70 -1.74
CA LYS A 126 2.50 10.75 -2.54
C LYS A 126 2.51 9.35 -1.94
N LEU A 127 3.64 8.92 -1.39
CA LEU A 127 3.81 7.65 -0.70
C LEU A 127 2.93 7.60 0.55
N ALA A 128 2.96 8.62 1.40
CA ALA A 128 2.09 8.72 2.57
C ALA A 128 0.60 8.65 2.20
N THR A 129 0.22 9.32 1.11
CA THR A 129 -1.15 9.25 0.57
C THR A 129 -1.50 7.84 0.06
N THR A 130 -0.56 7.20 -0.64
CA THR A 130 -0.74 5.84 -1.20
C THR A 130 -0.86 4.81 -0.09
N ILE A 131 -0.06 4.94 0.97
CA ILE A 131 -0.16 4.13 2.18
C ILE A 131 -1.54 4.31 2.80
N LYS A 132 -1.96 5.55 3.07
CA LYS A 132 -3.29 5.81 3.64
C LYS A 132 -4.42 5.17 2.84
N GLN A 133 -4.34 5.21 1.51
CA GLN A 133 -5.31 4.54 0.62
C GLN A 133 -5.21 3.02 0.73
N CYS A 134 -3.99 2.47 0.72
CA CYS A 134 -3.75 1.05 0.91
C CYS A 134 -4.32 0.53 2.23
N ASN A 135 -4.19 1.28 3.33
CA ASN A 135 -4.80 0.95 4.61
C ASN A 135 -6.33 0.88 4.48
N GLN A 136 -6.93 1.89 3.84
CA GLN A 136 -8.38 1.95 3.67
C GLN A 136 -8.91 0.79 2.82
N ASP A 137 -8.18 0.42 1.77
CA ASP A 137 -8.53 -0.71 0.90
C ASP A 137 -8.31 -2.06 1.60
N HIS A 138 -7.32 -2.15 2.50
CA HIS A 138 -6.96 -3.35 3.25
C HIS A 138 -7.66 -3.45 4.62
N MET A 139 -8.45 -2.45 5.02
CA MET A 139 -9.39 -2.57 6.13
C MET A 139 -10.50 -3.54 5.69
N SER A 140 -10.28 -4.83 5.96
CA SER A 140 -11.36 -5.82 5.99
C SER A 140 -12.46 -5.28 6.90
N VAL A 141 -13.59 -4.90 6.31
CA VAL A 141 -14.81 -4.57 7.05
C VAL A 141 -15.19 -5.85 7.80
N ASP A 142 -14.88 -5.90 9.09
CA ASP A 142 -15.36 -6.94 9.99
C ASP A 142 -16.85 -6.67 10.19
N LEU A 143 -17.65 -7.12 9.23
CA LEU A 143 -19.09 -7.24 9.40
C LEU A 143 -19.27 -8.36 10.42
N LYS A 144 -19.33 -7.99 11.70
CA LYS A 144 -19.96 -8.85 12.69
C LYS A 144 -21.38 -9.07 12.18
N LEU A 145 -21.62 -10.24 11.59
CA LEU A 145 -22.95 -10.78 11.46
C LEU A 145 -23.55 -10.69 12.86
N THR A 146 -24.48 -9.75 13.04
CA THR A 146 -25.36 -9.79 14.19
C THR A 146 -25.99 -11.17 14.15
N SER A 147 -25.85 -11.94 15.24
CA SER A 147 -26.61 -13.18 15.37
C SER A 147 -28.07 -12.88 15.02
N ASP A 148 -28.75 -13.75 14.28
CA ASP A 148 -30.19 -13.58 13.98
C ASP A 148 -31.04 -13.45 15.28
N ASP A 149 -30.44 -13.78 16.43
CA ASP A 149 -30.98 -13.55 17.78
C ASP A 149 -30.75 -12.14 18.34
N ASP A 150 -30.29 -11.17 17.56
CA ASP A 150 -30.20 -9.78 18.01
C ASP A 150 -31.62 -9.28 18.39
N PRO A 151 -31.87 -9.02 19.68
CA PRO A 151 -33.22 -8.70 20.15
C PRO A 151 -33.74 -7.39 19.55
N GLN A 152 -32.86 -6.46 19.17
CA GLN A 152 -33.26 -5.19 18.55
C GLN A 152 -33.71 -5.38 17.11
N LEU A 153 -33.00 -6.23 16.34
CA LEU A 153 -33.40 -6.55 14.97
C LEU A 153 -34.68 -7.38 14.93
N ARG A 154 -34.86 -8.28 15.89
CA ARG A 154 -36.08 -9.07 16.02
C ARG A 154 -37.28 -8.20 16.40
N GLU A 155 -37.11 -7.28 17.34
CA GLU A 155 -38.14 -6.30 17.71
C GLU A 155 -38.53 -5.40 16.52
N LEU A 156 -37.54 -4.93 15.75
CA LEU A 156 -37.79 -4.13 14.56
C LEU A 156 -38.51 -4.94 13.45
N THR A 157 -38.11 -6.20 13.26
CA THR A 157 -38.72 -7.10 12.28
C THR A 157 -40.17 -7.42 12.63
N ASP A 158 -40.45 -7.63 13.92
CA ASP A 158 -41.81 -7.90 14.40
C ASP A 158 -42.70 -6.65 14.34
N TYR A 159 -42.15 -5.45 14.58
CA TYR A 159 -42.83 -4.17 14.37
C TYR A 159 -43.24 -3.98 12.90
N ILE A 160 -42.31 -4.19 11.96
CA ILE A 160 -42.59 -4.05 10.53
C ILE A 160 -43.65 -5.07 10.08
N ARG A 161 -43.59 -6.32 10.57
CA ARG A 161 -44.62 -7.34 10.30
C ARG A 161 -46.01 -6.90 10.80
N GLN A 162 -46.10 -6.29 11.98
CA GLN A 162 -47.36 -5.76 12.49
C GLN A 162 -47.88 -4.58 11.68
N GLU A 163 -47.01 -3.72 11.14
CA GLU A 163 -47.45 -2.64 10.26
C GLU A 163 -47.95 -3.12 8.89
N VAL A 164 -47.36 -4.18 8.33
CA VAL A 164 -47.79 -4.73 7.02
C VAL A 164 -48.99 -5.67 7.10
N ASP A 165 -49.22 -6.33 8.24
CA ASP A 165 -50.45 -7.10 8.52
C ASP A 165 -51.62 -6.20 8.96
N GLY A 166 -51.35 -4.90 9.19
CA GLY A 166 -52.38 -3.87 9.31
C GLY A 166 -53.05 -3.65 7.95
N THR A 167 -54.36 -3.85 7.89
CA THR A 167 -55.25 -3.71 6.72
C THR A 167 -55.28 -2.29 6.12
N GLY A 168 -54.15 -1.82 5.57
CA GLY A 168 -53.94 -0.42 5.20
C GLY A 168 -53.75 -0.13 3.71
N TRP A 169 -53.73 -1.13 2.83
CA TRP A 169 -53.53 -0.92 1.39
C TRP A 169 -54.81 -0.99 0.54
N TYR A 170 -55.97 -1.25 1.15
CA TYR A 170 -57.28 -1.29 0.47
C TYR A 170 -58.11 -0.04 0.75
N ARG A 171 -57.56 1.15 0.45
CA ARG A 171 -58.35 2.38 0.23
C ARG A 171 -57.71 3.24 -0.84
N MET A 172 -57.76 2.76 -2.09
CA MET A 172 -57.76 3.60 -3.30
C MET A 172 -58.43 2.84 -4.44
#